data_AF-A0A920GUB5-F1
#
_entry.id   AF-A0A920GUB5-F1
#
_cell.length_a   1.000
_cell.length_b   1.000
_cell.length_c   1.000
_cell.angle_alpha   90.00
_cell.angle_beta   90.00
_cell.angle_gamma   90.00
#
_symmetry.space_group_name_H-M   'P 1'
#
loop_
_entity.id
_entity.type
_entity.pdbx_description
1 polymer ?
#
loop_
_entity_poly.entity_id
_entity_poly.type
_entity_poly.pdbx_seq_one_letter_code
_entity_poly.pdbx_strand_id
1 'polypeptide(L)'
;MHHHERLAARGKMSVRDRIANFLDPDTPFLEISSLAAYASDYPVGGGAVAGIGIVAGTEVVIFANDPTVLAGAMHAYSGKKWTRAMEISRVNKIPYVQFVESAGGDLRMGGGKGKGSSRGTILGAGHFAESGRTFYDVTELSKLRIPTISIVFGSSTAGGAYQPGMSDYNIFIKKQSKVFLGGPPLVKMATGEESMMRP
;
A
#
# COMPACT_ATOMS: atom_id res chain seq x y z
N MET A 1 3.57 16.79 17.75
CA MET A 1 2.95 15.45 17.81
C MET A 1 3.51 14.61 16.67
N HIS A 2 4.33 13.63 17.03
CA HIS A 2 5.00 12.72 16.09
C HIS A 2 3.94 11.88 15.35
N HIS A 3 4.22 11.47 14.11
CA HIS A 3 3.23 10.80 13.26
C HIS A 3 2.69 9.49 13.89
N HIS A 4 3.53 8.76 14.64
CA HIS A 4 3.16 7.56 15.38
C HIS A 4 2.19 7.85 16.55
N GLU A 5 2.36 8.96 17.27
CA GLU A 5 1.44 9.34 18.35
C GLU A 5 0.04 9.64 17.81
N ARG A 6 -0.05 10.31 16.65
CA ARG A 6 -1.34 10.54 15.96
C ARG A 6 -1.99 9.24 15.49
N LEU A 7 -1.20 8.26 15.06
CA LEU A 7 -1.69 6.95 14.66
C LEU A 7 -2.23 6.19 15.88
N ALA A 8 -1.47 6.16 16.97
CA ALA A 8 -1.85 5.53 18.24
C ALA A 8 -3.10 6.17 18.85
N ALA A 9 -3.22 7.50 18.82
CA ALA A 9 -4.41 8.23 19.29
C ALA A 9 -5.69 7.86 18.53
N ARG A 10 -5.58 7.25 17.33
CA ARG A 10 -6.71 6.71 16.55
C ARG A 10 -6.95 5.21 16.82
N GLY A 11 -6.30 4.64 17.82
CA GLY A 11 -6.38 3.21 18.16
C GLY A 11 -5.75 2.30 17.11
N LYS A 12 -4.75 2.78 16.37
CA LYS A 12 -4.11 2.03 15.28
C LYS A 12 -2.69 1.61 15.64
N MET A 13 -2.38 0.36 15.34
CA MET A 13 -1.02 -0.19 15.39
C MET A 13 -0.14 0.41 14.30
N SER A 14 1.16 0.55 14.58
CA SER A 14 2.15 0.90 13.56
C SER A 14 2.27 -0.22 12.52
N VAL A 15 2.81 0.10 11.33
CA VAL A 15 2.98 -0.90 10.27
C VAL A 15 3.85 -2.08 10.71
N ARG A 16 4.90 -1.82 11.51
CA ARG A 16 5.79 -2.85 12.02
C ARG A 16 5.13 -3.70 13.09
N ASP A 17 4.34 -3.11 13.98
CA ASP A 17 3.56 -3.86 14.97
C ASP A 17 2.53 -4.76 14.30
N ARG A 18 1.86 -4.28 13.23
CA ARG A 18 0.94 -5.11 12.44
C ARG A 18 1.63 -6.33 11.87
N ILE A 19 2.83 -6.17 11.32
CA ILE A 19 3.61 -7.28 10.77
C ILE A 19 4.00 -8.24 11.88
N ALA A 20 4.56 -7.74 12.98
CA ALA A 20 4.96 -8.57 14.11
C ALA A 20 3.80 -9.40 14.71
N ASN A 21 2.58 -8.84 14.75
CA ASN A 21 1.39 -9.56 15.21
C ASN A 21 0.80 -10.54 14.18
N PHE A 22 1.17 -10.39 12.90
CA PHE A 22 0.68 -11.25 11.83
C PHE A 22 1.56 -12.48 11.61
N LEU A 23 2.86 -12.36 11.90
CA LEU A 23 3.81 -13.45 11.79
C LEU A 23 3.60 -14.50 12.89
N ASP A 24 3.96 -15.73 12.58
CA ASP A 24 4.02 -16.79 13.58
C ASP A 24 5.06 -16.43 14.66
N PRO A 25 4.77 -16.69 15.95
CA PRO A 25 5.70 -16.43 17.04
C PRO A 25 7.08 -17.06 16.81
N ASP A 26 8.14 -16.33 17.17
CA ASP A 26 9.54 -16.77 17.07
C ASP A 26 10.03 -17.13 15.65
N THR A 27 9.32 -16.67 14.60
CA THR A 27 9.75 -16.84 13.21
C THR A 27 10.49 -15.62 12.66
N PRO A 28 11.43 -15.81 11.70
CA PRO A 28 12.17 -14.70 11.12
C PRO A 28 11.30 -13.86 10.18
N PHE A 29 11.67 -12.57 10.06
CA PHE A 29 11.17 -11.68 9.02
C PHE A 29 12.34 -11.13 8.20
N LEU A 30 12.41 -11.49 6.92
CA LEU A 30 13.39 -10.97 5.98
C LEU A 30 12.86 -9.68 5.35
N GLU A 31 13.22 -8.52 5.91
CA GLU A 31 12.83 -7.23 5.35
C GLU A 31 13.60 -6.93 4.05
N ILE A 32 12.88 -6.41 3.05
CA ILE A 32 13.37 -6.14 1.70
C ILE A 32 13.37 -4.65 1.45
N SER A 33 14.49 -4.13 0.95
CA SER A 33 14.66 -2.71 0.60
C SER A 33 14.33 -1.77 1.78
N SER A 34 14.87 -2.05 2.96
CA SER A 34 14.74 -1.20 4.16
C SER A 34 15.32 0.20 3.96
N LEU A 35 16.33 0.34 3.09
CA LEU A 35 16.94 1.61 2.69
C LEU A 35 16.29 2.24 1.44
N ALA A 36 15.10 1.80 1.02
CA ALA A 36 14.38 2.44 -0.08
C ALA A 36 14.24 3.95 0.18
N ALA A 37 14.35 4.77 -0.87
CA ALA A 37 14.32 6.23 -0.79
C ALA A 37 15.48 6.88 0.00
N TYR A 38 16.55 6.15 0.36
CA TYR A 38 17.76 6.74 0.91
C TYR A 38 18.35 7.82 -0.02
N ALA A 39 18.76 8.94 0.57
CA ALA A 39 19.25 10.14 -0.15
C ALA A 39 18.25 10.75 -1.15
N SER A 40 16.95 10.63 -0.89
CA SER A 40 15.88 11.32 -1.62
C SER A 40 15.08 12.26 -0.71
N ASP A 41 14.11 12.98 -1.27
CA ASP A 41 13.18 13.84 -0.52
C ASP A 41 12.10 13.06 0.26
N TYR A 42 12.09 11.73 0.14
CA TYR A 42 11.16 10.84 0.86
C TYR A 42 11.83 10.18 2.06
N PRO A 43 11.09 9.88 3.14
CA PRO A 43 11.63 9.14 4.28
C PRO A 43 12.21 7.78 3.88
N VAL A 44 13.33 7.41 4.53
CA VAL A 44 13.97 6.09 4.38
C VAL A 44 12.96 4.98 4.69
N GLY A 45 13.03 3.89 3.92
CA GLY A 45 12.04 2.82 3.92
C GLY A 45 11.00 2.98 2.80
N GLY A 46 10.86 4.19 2.24
CA GLY A 46 10.05 4.46 1.06
C GLY A 46 8.55 4.30 1.30
N GLY A 47 8.06 4.68 2.49
CA GLY A 47 6.63 4.74 2.81
C GLY A 47 5.90 3.39 2.90
N ALA A 48 6.64 2.28 2.92
CA ALA A 48 6.10 0.94 3.07
C ALA A 48 7.14 -0.02 3.64
N VAL A 49 6.68 -1.07 4.32
CA VAL A 49 7.50 -2.22 4.73
C VAL A 49 7.19 -3.38 3.79
N ALA A 50 8.22 -4.06 3.29
CA ALA A 50 8.07 -5.25 2.46
C ALA A 50 9.02 -6.33 2.96
N GLY A 51 8.62 -7.59 2.91
CA GLY A 51 9.50 -8.67 3.35
C GLY A 51 8.86 -10.04 3.21
N ILE A 52 9.62 -11.08 3.59
CA ILE A 52 9.15 -12.45 3.65
C ILE A 52 9.08 -12.86 5.12
N GLY A 53 7.99 -13.49 5.53
CA GLY A 53 7.85 -14.06 6.87
C GLY A 53 7.01 -15.33 6.85
N ILE A 54 6.82 -15.94 8.02
CA ILE A 54 6.09 -17.18 8.18
C ILE A 54 4.74 -16.90 8.84
N VAL A 55 3.65 -17.40 8.24
CA VAL A 55 2.29 -17.25 8.73
C VAL A 55 1.56 -18.59 8.58
N ALA A 56 1.06 -19.12 9.68
CA ALA A 56 0.48 -20.47 9.75
C ALA A 56 1.38 -21.54 9.10
N GLY A 57 2.68 -21.48 9.38
CA GLY A 57 3.70 -22.38 8.83
C GLY A 57 4.04 -22.17 7.35
N THR A 58 3.52 -21.12 6.71
CA THR A 58 3.71 -20.83 5.28
C THR A 58 4.55 -19.58 5.07
N GLU A 59 5.55 -19.63 4.20
CA GLU A 59 6.29 -18.45 3.76
C GLU A 59 5.40 -17.54 2.93
N VAL A 60 5.31 -16.26 3.29
CA VAL A 60 4.48 -15.27 2.60
C VAL A 60 5.29 -14.01 2.31
N VAL A 61 5.07 -13.42 1.14
CA VAL A 61 5.50 -12.03 0.88
C VAL A 61 4.48 -11.10 1.50
N ILE A 62 4.95 -10.15 2.30
CA ILE A 62 4.15 -9.07 2.87
C ILE A 62 4.56 -7.76 2.21
N PHE A 63 3.59 -6.97 1.76
CA PHE A 63 3.76 -5.55 1.42
C PHE A 63 2.78 -4.70 2.22
N ALA A 64 3.29 -3.78 3.03
CA ALA A 64 2.49 -3.04 3.99
C ALA A 64 2.71 -1.53 3.85
N ASN A 65 1.65 -0.78 3.56
CA ASN A 65 1.71 0.67 3.52
C ASN A 65 1.98 1.25 4.91
N ASP A 66 2.83 2.28 4.99
CA ASP A 66 3.02 3.05 6.22
C ASP A 66 2.19 4.35 6.19
N PRO A 67 1.06 4.42 6.93
CA PRO A 67 0.23 5.62 6.97
C PRO A 67 0.89 6.81 7.68
N THR A 68 2.01 6.60 8.37
CA THR A 68 2.75 7.70 9.01
C THR A 68 3.58 8.49 8.00
N VAL A 69 3.92 7.88 6.86
CA VAL A 69 4.64 8.49 5.74
C VAL A 69 3.65 8.91 4.67
N LEU A 70 3.38 10.22 4.56
CA LEU A 70 2.48 10.79 3.54
C LEU A 70 1.09 10.12 3.49
N ALA A 71 0.56 9.65 4.62
CA ALA A 71 -0.69 8.89 4.68
C ALA A 71 -0.71 7.63 3.79
N GLY A 72 0.46 7.01 3.56
CA GLY A 72 0.62 5.85 2.69
C GLY A 72 0.47 6.17 1.21
N ALA A 73 0.65 7.44 0.82
CA ALA A 73 0.64 7.84 -0.58
C ALA A 73 1.81 7.19 -1.34
N MET A 74 1.51 6.65 -2.52
CA MET A 74 2.45 5.94 -3.35
C MET A 74 3.29 6.89 -4.20
N HIS A 75 4.60 6.73 -4.15
CA HIS A 75 5.58 7.49 -4.93
C HIS A 75 6.54 6.52 -5.64
N ALA A 76 7.49 7.03 -6.45
CA ALA A 76 8.38 6.21 -7.28
C ALA A 76 9.07 5.06 -6.53
N TYR A 77 9.57 5.33 -5.31
CA TYR A 77 10.25 4.32 -4.50
C TYR A 77 9.29 3.28 -3.91
N SER A 78 8.14 3.71 -3.38
CA SER A 78 7.16 2.78 -2.82
C SER A 78 6.52 1.91 -3.91
N GLY A 79 6.28 2.47 -5.10
CA GLY A 79 5.80 1.76 -6.28
C GLY A 79 6.80 0.70 -6.76
N LYS A 80 8.08 1.06 -6.92
CA LYS A 80 9.14 0.07 -7.25
C LYS A 80 9.27 -1.03 -6.18
N LYS A 81 9.21 -0.66 -4.91
CA LYS A 81 9.25 -1.63 -3.79
C LYS A 81 8.05 -2.58 -3.83
N TRP A 82 6.87 -2.07 -4.18
CA TRP A 82 5.67 -2.87 -4.35
C TRP A 82 5.78 -3.87 -5.51
N THR A 83 6.17 -3.40 -6.70
CA THR A 83 6.39 -4.28 -7.87
C THR A 83 7.44 -5.35 -7.55
N ARG A 84 8.52 -4.99 -6.85
CA ARG A 84 9.55 -5.94 -6.44
C ARG A 84 9.02 -7.02 -5.49
N ALA A 85 8.14 -6.67 -4.55
CA ALA A 85 7.51 -7.64 -3.66
C ALA A 85 6.66 -8.66 -4.46
N MET A 86 5.85 -8.18 -5.41
CA MET A 86 5.05 -9.06 -6.27
C MET A 86 5.91 -9.94 -7.19
N GLU A 87 7.03 -9.41 -7.69
CA GLU A 87 8.00 -10.19 -8.49
C GLU A 87 8.59 -11.34 -7.67
N ILE A 88 8.99 -11.09 -6.42
CA ILE A 88 9.49 -12.12 -5.51
C ILE A 88 8.42 -13.18 -5.25
N SER A 89 7.18 -12.78 -4.98
CA SER A 89 6.07 -13.71 -4.81
C SER A 89 5.87 -14.58 -6.06
N ARG A 90 5.89 -13.97 -7.25
CA ARG A 90 5.75 -14.68 -8.53
C ARG A 90 6.85 -15.71 -8.78
N VAL A 91 8.11 -15.32 -8.61
CA VAL A 91 9.27 -16.16 -8.91
C VAL A 91 9.34 -17.36 -7.95
N ASN A 92 9.04 -17.13 -6.67
CA ASN A 92 9.14 -18.15 -5.64
C ASN A 92 7.83 -18.91 -5.41
N LYS A 93 6.73 -18.49 -6.05
CA LYS A 93 5.37 -19.07 -5.90
C LYS A 93 4.86 -19.09 -4.46
N ILE A 94 5.19 -18.05 -3.70
CA ILE A 94 4.76 -17.87 -2.31
C ILE A 94 3.58 -16.88 -2.25
N PRO A 95 2.59 -17.11 -1.37
CA PRO A 95 1.44 -16.22 -1.22
C PRO A 95 1.84 -14.75 -1.02
N TYR A 96 1.02 -13.85 -1.55
CA TYR A 96 1.23 -12.42 -1.48
C TYR A 96 0.15 -11.78 -0.60
N VAL A 97 0.58 -11.18 0.51
CA VAL A 97 -0.28 -10.51 1.49
C VAL A 97 0.02 -9.01 1.47
N GLN A 98 -1.02 -8.19 1.40
CA GLN A 98 -0.88 -6.73 1.43
C GLN A 98 -1.67 -6.07 2.54
N PHE A 99 -0.99 -5.22 3.31
CA PHE A 99 -1.61 -4.39 4.35
C PHE A 99 -1.89 -3.01 3.77
N VAL A 100 -3.17 -2.77 3.51
CA VAL A 100 -3.64 -1.64 2.73
C VAL A 100 -4.06 -0.50 3.65
N GLU A 101 -3.34 0.61 3.56
CA GLU A 101 -3.72 1.90 4.14
C GLU A 101 -3.03 3.01 3.34
N SER A 102 -3.66 3.40 2.23
CA SER A 102 -3.06 4.27 1.23
C SER A 102 -3.99 5.43 0.84
N ALA A 103 -3.41 6.63 0.84
CA ALA A 103 -4.02 7.86 0.32
C ALA A 103 -4.02 7.94 -1.23
N GLY A 104 -3.65 6.88 -1.94
CA GLY A 104 -3.54 6.87 -3.40
C GLY A 104 -2.15 7.29 -3.86
N GLY A 105 -2.04 7.96 -5.00
CA GLY A 105 -0.76 8.42 -5.55
C GLY A 105 -0.28 9.74 -4.96
N ASP A 106 1.03 9.93 -4.84
CA ASP A 106 1.63 11.23 -4.50
C ASP A 106 1.54 12.20 -5.70
N LEU A 107 0.54 13.08 -5.64
CA LEU A 107 0.27 14.04 -6.71
C LEU A 107 1.32 15.14 -6.84
N ARG A 108 2.23 15.30 -5.87
CA ARG A 108 3.31 16.29 -5.94
C ARG A 108 4.32 15.96 -7.04
N MET A 109 4.43 14.69 -7.43
CA MET A 109 5.29 14.23 -8.54
C MET A 109 4.73 14.59 -9.93
N GLY A 110 3.42 14.82 -10.07
CA GLY A 110 2.72 14.87 -11.37
C GLY A 110 2.62 16.24 -12.06
N GLY A 111 3.36 17.27 -11.62
CA GLY A 111 3.31 18.61 -12.25
C GLY A 111 2.40 19.64 -11.55
N GLY A 112 1.98 19.40 -10.32
CA GLY A 112 1.48 20.49 -9.45
C GLY A 112 2.62 21.44 -9.06
N LYS A 113 2.30 22.70 -8.70
CA LYS A 113 3.23 23.80 -8.34
C LYS A 113 4.14 23.55 -7.11
N GLY A 114 4.63 22.33 -6.88
CA GLY A 114 5.63 21.97 -5.88
C GLY A 114 7.03 22.02 -6.50
N LYS A 115 7.98 22.65 -5.79
CA LYS A 115 9.38 22.85 -6.19
C LYS A 115 10.23 21.55 -6.14
N GLY A 116 9.79 20.46 -6.79
CA GLY A 116 10.52 19.19 -6.85
C GLY A 116 10.56 18.66 -8.27
N SER A 117 11.76 18.48 -8.82
CA SER A 117 12.05 18.21 -10.23
C SER A 117 11.81 16.76 -10.69
N SER A 118 10.93 15.99 -10.06
CA SER A 118 10.63 14.62 -10.50
C SER A 118 9.43 14.60 -11.45
N ARG A 119 9.63 14.81 -12.76
CA ARG A 119 8.63 14.58 -13.83
C ARG A 119 8.31 13.08 -14.04
N GLY A 120 8.37 12.26 -13.00
CA GLY A 120 8.12 10.82 -13.07
C GLY A 120 6.73 10.48 -12.57
N THR A 121 6.04 9.56 -13.25
CA THR A 121 4.87 8.89 -12.66
C THR A 121 5.27 8.01 -11.48
N ILE A 122 4.30 7.45 -10.75
CA ILE A 122 4.50 6.54 -9.58
C ILE A 122 5.43 5.36 -9.89
N LEU A 123 5.64 5.01 -11.16
CA LEU A 123 6.55 3.93 -11.59
C LEU A 123 7.70 4.41 -12.49
N GLY A 124 7.87 5.73 -12.67
CA GLY A 124 8.91 6.30 -13.56
C GLY A 124 8.57 6.20 -15.06
N ALA A 125 7.35 5.80 -15.39
CA ALA A 125 6.80 5.72 -16.73
C ALA A 125 6.40 7.09 -17.30
N GLY A 126 6.48 7.26 -18.62
CA GLY A 126 6.01 8.48 -19.32
C GLY A 126 4.49 8.55 -19.52
N HIS A 127 3.77 7.43 -19.32
CA HIS A 127 2.33 7.32 -19.61
C HIS A 127 1.51 6.89 -18.38
N PHE A 128 0.34 7.49 -18.17
CA PHE A 128 -0.54 7.21 -17.01
C PHE A 128 -0.97 5.74 -16.92
N ALA A 129 -1.29 5.11 -18.05
CA ALA A 129 -1.74 3.71 -18.10
C ALA A 129 -0.75 2.71 -17.47
N GLU A 130 0.55 3.04 -17.45
CA GLU A 130 1.57 2.20 -16.82
C GLU A 130 1.40 2.13 -15.29
N SER A 131 0.75 3.12 -14.66
CA SER A 131 0.38 3.03 -13.25
C SER A 131 -0.63 1.91 -12.96
N GLY A 132 -1.36 1.44 -13.97
CA GLY A 132 -2.25 0.29 -13.87
C GLY A 132 -1.54 -1.07 -13.90
N ARG A 133 -0.25 -1.11 -14.25
CA ARG A 133 0.51 -2.36 -14.39
C ARG A 133 0.53 -3.18 -13.10
N THR A 134 0.65 -2.52 -11.95
CA THR A 134 0.64 -3.18 -10.65
C THR A 134 -0.67 -3.90 -10.37
N PHE A 135 -1.80 -3.39 -10.85
CA PHE A 135 -3.10 -4.05 -10.69
C PHE A 135 -3.18 -5.32 -11.55
N TYR A 136 -2.68 -5.24 -12.79
CA TYR A 136 -2.51 -6.41 -13.65
C TYR A 136 -1.60 -7.46 -13.01
N ASP A 137 -0.49 -7.04 -12.40
CA ASP A 137 0.45 -7.98 -11.77
C ASP A 137 -0.20 -8.74 -10.59
N VAL A 138 -1.04 -8.08 -9.77
CA VAL A 138 -1.84 -8.75 -8.72
C VAL A 138 -2.76 -9.80 -9.33
N THR A 139 -3.53 -9.45 -10.37
CA THR A 139 -4.44 -10.38 -11.05
C THR A 139 -3.67 -11.56 -11.69
N GLU A 140 -2.49 -11.31 -12.23
CA GLU A 140 -1.65 -12.38 -12.79
C GLU A 140 -1.09 -13.32 -11.71
N LEU A 141 -0.89 -12.87 -10.46
CA LEU A 141 -0.56 -13.79 -9.36
C LEU A 141 -1.72 -14.76 -9.10
N SER A 142 -2.94 -14.24 -9.03
CA SER A 142 -4.16 -15.05 -8.87
C SER A 142 -4.31 -16.08 -10.02
N LYS A 143 -4.09 -15.66 -11.27
CA LYS A 143 -4.07 -16.56 -12.44
C LYS A 143 -3.05 -17.69 -12.33
N LEU A 144 -1.89 -17.42 -11.71
CA LEU A 144 -0.85 -18.42 -11.43
C LEU A 144 -1.16 -19.29 -10.21
N ARG A 145 -2.34 -19.13 -9.60
CA ARG A 145 -2.75 -19.78 -8.34
C ARG A 145 -1.85 -19.44 -7.16
N ILE A 146 -1.26 -18.25 -7.17
CA ILE A 146 -0.55 -17.70 -6.02
C ILE A 146 -1.57 -16.85 -5.23
N PRO A 147 -1.95 -17.24 -4.01
CA PRO A 147 -2.99 -16.53 -3.26
C PRO A 147 -2.62 -15.07 -3.03
N THR A 148 -3.57 -14.17 -3.32
CA THR A 148 -3.45 -12.74 -3.06
C THR A 148 -4.44 -12.31 -1.97
N ILE A 149 -3.94 -11.77 -0.86
CA ILE A 149 -4.75 -11.44 0.32
C ILE A 149 -4.55 -9.98 0.68
N SER A 150 -5.64 -9.22 0.80
CA SER A 150 -5.61 -7.85 1.32
C SER A 150 -6.19 -7.75 2.72
N ILE A 151 -5.49 -7.04 3.59
CA ILE A 151 -5.98 -6.61 4.91
C ILE A 151 -6.04 -5.09 4.91
N VAL A 152 -7.25 -4.52 4.94
CA VAL A 152 -7.44 -3.07 4.85
C VAL A 152 -7.49 -2.46 6.24
N PHE A 153 -6.45 -1.73 6.65
CA PHE A 153 -6.34 -1.12 7.97
C PHE A 153 -6.88 0.32 8.04
N GLY A 154 -7.27 0.89 6.91
CA GLY A 154 -7.80 2.25 6.87
C GLY A 154 -8.31 2.65 5.51
N SER A 155 -8.01 3.89 5.14
CA SER A 155 -8.41 4.41 3.83
C SER A 155 -7.64 3.72 2.73
N SER A 156 -8.34 3.40 1.65
CA SER A 156 -7.78 2.93 0.39
C SER A 156 -8.53 3.62 -0.76
N THR A 157 -7.90 4.67 -1.30
CA THR A 157 -8.56 5.58 -2.25
C THR A 157 -7.98 5.46 -3.65
N ALA A 158 -8.84 5.62 -4.67
CA ALA A 158 -8.47 5.64 -6.09
C ALA A 158 -7.58 4.43 -6.45
N GLY A 159 -6.33 4.67 -6.85
CA GLY A 159 -5.36 3.61 -7.16
C GLY A 159 -5.16 2.61 -6.02
N GLY A 160 -5.22 3.07 -4.77
CA GLY A 160 -5.12 2.19 -3.60
C GLY A 160 -6.27 1.18 -3.53
N ALA A 161 -7.48 1.57 -3.96
CA ALA A 161 -8.67 0.73 -3.88
C ALA A 161 -8.58 -0.53 -4.77
N TYR A 162 -7.73 -0.52 -5.79
CA TYR A 162 -7.49 -1.69 -6.63
C TYR A 162 -6.64 -2.77 -5.93
N GLN A 163 -5.91 -2.44 -4.84
CA GLN A 163 -5.23 -3.47 -4.03
C GLN A 163 -6.25 -4.51 -3.53
N PRO A 164 -7.27 -4.15 -2.71
CA PRO A 164 -8.31 -5.10 -2.34
C PRO A 164 -9.21 -5.48 -3.52
N GLY A 165 -9.48 -4.55 -4.46
CA GLY A 165 -10.35 -4.82 -5.61
C GLY A 165 -9.87 -5.95 -6.54
N MET A 166 -8.57 -6.26 -6.54
CA MET A 166 -7.96 -7.31 -7.38
C MET A 166 -7.44 -8.51 -6.58
N SER A 167 -7.59 -8.52 -5.25
CA SER A 167 -7.15 -9.64 -4.40
C SER A 167 -8.17 -10.77 -4.35
N ASP A 168 -7.71 -12.01 -4.21
CA ASP A 168 -8.57 -13.20 -4.04
C ASP A 168 -9.37 -13.13 -2.73
N TYR A 169 -8.73 -12.67 -1.65
CA TYR A 169 -9.35 -12.53 -0.33
C TYR A 169 -9.16 -11.13 0.23
N ASN A 170 -10.21 -10.62 0.87
CA ASN A 170 -10.24 -9.27 1.42
C ASN A 170 -10.75 -9.28 2.87
N ILE A 171 -9.95 -8.69 3.77
CA ILE A 171 -10.27 -8.53 5.19
C ILE A 171 -10.44 -7.04 5.48
N PHE A 172 -11.62 -6.68 6.00
CA PHE A 172 -11.97 -5.30 6.36
C PHE A 172 -12.23 -5.19 7.87
N ILE A 173 -11.56 -4.23 8.49
CA ILE A 173 -11.76 -3.83 9.88
C ILE A 173 -13.00 -2.93 9.96
N LYS A 174 -14.04 -3.45 10.64
CA LYS A 174 -15.31 -2.78 10.84
C LYS A 174 -15.11 -1.35 11.37
N LYS A 175 -15.83 -0.38 10.78
CA LYS A 175 -15.77 1.07 11.11
C LYS A 175 -14.41 1.75 10.89
N GLN A 176 -13.41 1.05 10.36
CA GLN A 176 -12.07 1.60 10.16
C GLN A 176 -11.64 1.56 8.69
N SER A 177 -11.88 0.45 8.00
CA SER A 177 -11.56 0.28 6.58
C SER A 177 -12.51 1.08 5.71
N LYS A 178 -11.95 1.80 4.75
CA LYS A 178 -12.73 2.61 3.80
C LYS A 178 -12.12 2.47 2.42
N VAL A 179 -12.87 1.91 1.47
CA VAL A 179 -12.40 1.68 0.10
C VAL A 179 -13.32 2.38 -0.88
N PHE A 180 -12.74 3.19 -1.76
CA PHE A 180 -13.50 3.98 -2.73
C PHE A 180 -12.61 4.43 -3.89
N LEU A 181 -13.16 4.45 -5.11
CA LEU A 181 -12.49 5.03 -6.27
C LEU A 181 -12.46 6.56 -6.19
N GLY A 182 -13.54 7.15 -5.69
CA GLY A 182 -13.64 8.57 -5.38
C GLY A 182 -14.14 8.76 -3.94
N GLY A 183 -13.34 9.43 -3.11
CA GLY A 183 -13.75 9.71 -1.73
C GLY A 183 -14.88 10.74 -1.65
N PRO A 184 -15.52 10.91 -0.48
CA PRO A 184 -16.63 11.84 -0.30
C PRO A 184 -16.36 13.27 -0.81
N PRO A 185 -15.15 13.85 -0.64
CA PRO A 185 -14.86 15.16 -1.23
C PRO A 185 -14.94 15.18 -2.76
N LEU A 186 -14.49 14.11 -3.43
CA LEU A 186 -14.53 14.03 -4.90
C LEU A 186 -15.97 13.83 -5.40
N VAL A 187 -16.74 12.99 -4.74
CA VAL A 187 -18.16 12.76 -5.07
C VAL A 187 -18.95 14.06 -4.93
N LYS A 188 -18.81 14.77 -3.80
CA LYS A 188 -19.46 16.07 -3.58
C LYS A 188 -19.10 17.09 -4.65
N MET A 189 -17.84 17.17 -5.06
CA MET A 189 -17.42 18.10 -6.10
C MET A 189 -17.92 17.73 -7.50
N ALA A 190 -18.03 16.44 -7.81
CA ALA A 190 -18.43 15.97 -9.13
C ALA A 190 -19.96 15.97 -9.34
N THR A 191 -20.72 15.62 -8.29
CA THR A 191 -22.17 15.37 -8.41
C THR A 191 -23.02 16.21 -7.44
N GLY A 192 -22.42 16.87 -6.46
CA GLY A 192 -23.14 17.55 -5.38
C GLY A 192 -23.64 16.63 -4.26
N GLU A 193 -23.45 15.30 -4.36
CA GLU A 193 -23.92 14.34 -3.37
C GLU A 193 -23.12 14.41 -2.05
N GLU A 194 -23.83 14.37 -0.92
CA GLU A 194 -23.22 14.31 0.42
C GLU A 194 -23.11 12.87 0.94
N SER A 195 -22.10 12.15 0.48
CA SER A 195 -21.84 10.77 0.87
C SER A 195 -20.95 10.70 2.13
N MET A 196 -21.43 11.21 3.27
CA MET A 196 -20.68 11.03 4.53
C MET A 196 -20.69 9.54 4.92
N MET A 197 -19.51 8.94 5.08
CA MET A 197 -19.39 7.62 5.69
C MET A 197 -19.83 7.71 7.15
N ARG A 198 -20.95 7.05 7.49
CA ARG A 198 -21.43 6.94 8.87
C ARG A 198 -20.35 6.32 9.77
N PRO A 199 -20.19 6.81 11.02
CA PRO A 199 -19.17 6.32 11.96
C PRO A 199 -19.34 4.86 12.36
#